data_AF-A0A1Z8KT14-F1
#
_entry.id   AF-A0A1Z8KT14-F1
#
_cell.length_a   1.000
_cell.length_b   1.000
_cell.length_c   1.000
_cell.angle_alpha   90.00
_cell.angle_beta   90.00
_cell.angle_gamma   90.00
#
_symmetry.space_group_name_H-M   'P 1'
#
loop_
_entity.id
_entity.type
_entity.pdbx_description
1 polymer ?
#
loop_
_entity_poly.entity_id
_entity_poly.type
_entity_poly.pdbx_seq_one_letter_code
_entity_poly.pdbx_strand_id
1 'polypeptide(L)'
;MCELSNSNTWDTDKAVLIGNGIGIGGDASLGGMINQNGANAPWVQDASLSVWEAFLGDSNAPRKQIVLLDQDLMPRYQFAYSGGSLNNGEVQELLNAIELLIDEASVMLGDLNDDQNLNVLDIIILVDMSLGGTEIDLNGDINSDGGINVLDIVLLVNLILET
;
A
#
# COMPACT_ATOMS: atom_id res chain seq x y z
N MET A 1 12.52 6.22 -9.11
CA MET A 1 12.12 6.16 -10.53
C MET A 1 12.18 4.69 -10.95
N CYS A 2 11.10 3.96 -10.73
CA CYS A 2 11.04 2.55 -11.14
C CYS A 2 10.78 2.51 -12.63
N GLU A 3 11.75 2.00 -13.39
CA GLU A 3 11.47 1.61 -14.77
C GLU A 3 10.41 0.51 -14.74
N LEU A 4 9.28 0.75 -15.41
CA LEU A 4 8.27 -0.25 -15.73
C LEU A 4 8.78 -1.21 -16.82
N SER A 5 10.06 -1.59 -16.75
CA SER A 5 10.68 -2.56 -17.63
C SER A 5 10.67 -3.92 -16.92
N ASN A 6 10.37 -4.96 -17.69
CA ASN A 6 10.13 -6.34 -17.25
C ASN A 6 11.43 -7.05 -16.81
N SER A 7 12.35 -6.31 -16.18
CA SER A 7 13.74 -6.71 -15.91
C SER A 7 13.94 -7.39 -14.54
N ASN A 8 12.88 -8.00 -13.99
CA ASN A 8 12.93 -8.85 -12.78
C ASN A 8 13.46 -8.18 -11.50
N THR A 9 13.36 -6.85 -11.38
CA THR A 9 13.76 -6.10 -10.17
C THR A 9 12.56 -5.50 -9.43
N TRP A 10 11.47 -6.25 -9.28
CA TRP A 10 10.33 -5.82 -8.48
C TRP A 10 10.44 -6.45 -7.09
N ASP A 11 10.39 -5.62 -6.04
CA ASP A 11 10.28 -6.08 -4.65
C ASP A 11 8.82 -6.53 -4.42
N THR A 12 8.55 -7.81 -4.72
CA THR A 12 7.21 -8.40 -4.63
C THR A 12 6.66 -8.45 -3.21
N ASP A 13 7.50 -8.23 -2.21
CA ASP A 13 7.10 -8.16 -0.81
C ASP A 13 6.42 -6.82 -0.49
N LYS A 14 6.56 -5.81 -1.36
CA LYS A 14 5.98 -4.46 -1.17
C LYS A 14 4.87 -4.10 -2.16
N ALA A 15 4.78 -4.79 -3.29
CA ALA A 15 3.75 -4.52 -4.28
C ALA A 15 3.41 -5.76 -5.13
N VAL A 16 2.11 -5.97 -5.34
CA VAL A 16 1.59 -7.01 -6.23
C VAL A 16 0.80 -6.34 -7.35
N LEU A 17 1.26 -6.47 -8.60
CA LEU A 17 0.47 -6.08 -9.77
C LEU A 17 -0.42 -7.27 -10.17
N ILE A 18 -1.73 -7.05 -10.29
CA ILE A 18 -2.68 -8.05 -10.80
C ILE A 18 -3.33 -7.51 -12.07
N GLY A 19 -3.18 -8.25 -13.17
CA GLY A 19 -3.91 -7.97 -14.41
C GLY A 19 -5.31 -8.61 -14.35
N ASN A 20 -6.38 -7.84 -14.56
CA ASN A 20 -7.74 -8.35 -14.69
C ASN A 20 -8.24 -8.20 -16.15
N GLY A 21 -8.79 -9.28 -16.71
CA GLY A 21 -9.29 -9.31 -18.08
C GLY A 21 -10.68 -9.92 -18.20
N ILE A 22 -11.52 -9.29 -19.04
CA ILE A 22 -12.86 -9.76 -19.40
C ILE A 22 -12.74 -10.72 -20.60
N GLY A 23 -12.89 -12.04 -20.36
CA GLY A 23 -12.95 -13.03 -21.44
C GLY A 23 -12.92 -14.48 -20.99
N ILE A 24 -13.43 -15.39 -21.83
CA ILE A 24 -13.26 -16.84 -21.67
C ILE A 24 -11.82 -17.15 -22.07
N GLY A 25 -11.02 -17.61 -21.11
CA GLY A 25 -9.59 -17.86 -21.29
C GLY A 25 -9.23 -18.77 -22.47
N GLY A 26 -8.12 -18.44 -23.11
CA GLY A 26 -7.44 -19.25 -24.11
C GLY A 26 -6.10 -18.63 -24.49
N ASP A 27 -5.11 -19.47 -24.83
CA ASP A 27 -3.73 -19.06 -25.12
C ASP A 27 -3.62 -17.97 -26.21
N ALA A 28 -4.58 -17.92 -27.13
CA ALA A 28 -4.63 -16.95 -28.23
C ALA A 28 -5.19 -15.56 -27.82
N SER A 29 -6.11 -15.52 -26.86
CA SER A 29 -6.82 -14.30 -26.41
C SER A 29 -5.98 -13.41 -25.50
N LEU A 30 -4.92 -13.96 -24.91
CA LEU A 30 -4.03 -13.27 -24.01
C LEU A 30 -2.64 -13.04 -24.62
N GLY A 31 -2.45 -13.26 -25.92
CA GLY A 31 -1.28 -12.79 -26.68
C GLY A 31 0.09 -13.14 -26.10
N GLY A 32 0.22 -14.27 -25.40
CA GLY A 32 1.45 -14.65 -24.69
C GLY A 32 1.71 -13.89 -23.39
N MET A 33 0.78 -13.09 -22.88
CA MET A 33 0.91 -12.37 -21.60
C MET A 33 0.91 -13.32 -20.38
N ILE A 34 0.43 -14.55 -20.57
CA ILE A 34 0.61 -15.68 -19.67
C ILE A 34 1.70 -16.58 -20.26
N ASN A 35 2.59 -17.09 -19.41
CA ASN A 35 3.62 -18.09 -19.77
C ASN A 35 4.77 -17.57 -20.65
N GLN A 36 4.96 -16.26 -20.78
CA GLN A 36 6.22 -15.72 -21.33
C GLN A 36 7.37 -16.12 -20.40
N ASN A 37 8.35 -16.84 -20.94
CA ASN A 37 9.52 -17.31 -20.20
C ASN A 37 10.13 -16.18 -19.35
N GLY A 38 10.00 -16.28 -18.02
CA GLY A 38 10.65 -15.38 -17.07
C GLY A 38 9.76 -14.41 -16.29
N ALA A 39 8.45 -14.34 -16.51
CA ALA A 39 7.58 -13.46 -15.72
C ALA A 39 6.26 -14.16 -15.31
N ASN A 40 6.17 -14.59 -14.05
CA ASN A 40 4.89 -14.90 -13.40
C ASN A 40 4.15 -13.58 -13.12
N ALA A 41 3.52 -12.98 -14.13
CA ALA A 41 2.58 -11.91 -13.85
C ALA A 41 1.29 -12.55 -13.25
N PRO A 42 0.76 -12.07 -12.12
CA PRO A 42 -0.53 -12.50 -11.60
C PRO A 42 -1.65 -12.00 -12.52
N TRP A 43 -2.31 -12.90 -13.25
CA TRP A 43 -3.47 -12.57 -14.08
C TRP A 43 -4.72 -13.29 -13.58
N VAL A 44 -5.83 -12.57 -13.46
CA VAL A 44 -7.14 -13.11 -13.12
C VAL A 44 -8.07 -12.96 -14.33
N GLN A 45 -8.67 -14.08 -14.74
CA GLN A 45 -9.74 -14.06 -15.73
C GLN A 45 -11.07 -13.89 -15.02
N ASP A 46 -11.82 -12.84 -15.37
CA ASP A 46 -13.09 -12.52 -14.75
C ASP A 46 -14.20 -12.44 -15.81
N ALA A 47 -14.57 -13.61 -16.33
CA ALA A 47 -15.65 -13.72 -17.32
C ALA A 47 -17.02 -13.29 -16.76
N SER A 48 -17.20 -13.33 -15.44
CA SER A 48 -18.41 -12.91 -14.74
C SER A 48 -18.51 -11.42 -14.47
N LEU A 49 -17.42 -10.65 -14.69
CA LEU A 49 -17.30 -9.23 -14.32
C LEU A 49 -17.39 -8.94 -12.82
N SER A 50 -17.43 -9.95 -11.96
CA SER A 50 -17.58 -9.75 -10.52
C SER A 50 -16.37 -9.06 -9.88
N VAL A 51 -15.16 -9.40 -10.33
CA VAL A 51 -13.92 -8.77 -9.85
C VAL A 51 -13.75 -7.40 -10.50
N TRP A 52 -14.14 -7.26 -11.77
CA TRP A 52 -14.18 -6.01 -12.51
C TRP A 52 -15.08 -4.98 -11.85
N GLU A 53 -16.32 -5.35 -11.52
CA GLU A 53 -17.28 -4.51 -10.81
C GLU A 53 -16.81 -4.16 -9.41
N ALA A 54 -16.20 -5.11 -8.68
CA ALA A 54 -15.68 -4.86 -7.34
C ALA A 54 -14.62 -3.74 -7.32
N PHE A 55 -13.75 -3.68 -8.33
CA PHE A 55 -12.70 -2.66 -8.40
C PHE A 55 -13.09 -1.39 -9.14
N LEU A 56 -13.93 -1.49 -10.18
CA LEU A 56 -14.23 -0.36 -11.07
C LEU A 56 -15.64 0.22 -10.88
N GLY A 57 -16.49 -0.43 -10.07
CA GLY A 57 -17.84 0.01 -9.73
C GLY A 57 -18.90 -0.17 -10.83
N ASP A 58 -18.49 -0.48 -12.06
CA ASP A 58 -19.39 -0.67 -13.20
C ASP A 58 -18.84 -1.73 -14.18
N SER A 59 -19.69 -2.70 -14.55
CA SER A 59 -19.48 -3.66 -15.64
C SER A 59 -19.04 -3.03 -16.97
N ASN A 60 -19.45 -1.78 -17.22
CA ASN A 60 -19.15 -1.02 -18.44
C ASN A 60 -18.00 -0.03 -18.26
N ALA A 61 -17.32 -0.04 -17.11
CA ALA A 61 -16.16 0.81 -16.88
C ALA A 61 -15.14 0.67 -18.04
N PRO A 62 -14.50 1.77 -18.45
CA PRO A 62 -13.56 1.73 -19.57
C PRO A 62 -12.37 0.83 -19.23
N ARG A 63 -11.80 0.20 -20.26
CA ARG A 63 -10.55 -0.56 -20.12
C ARG A 63 -9.39 0.39 -19.84
N LYS A 64 -8.24 -0.17 -19.42
CA LYS A 64 -6.99 0.57 -19.11
C LYS A 64 -7.18 1.53 -17.94
N GLN A 65 -7.73 1.00 -16.86
CA GLN A 65 -7.82 1.70 -15.59
C GLN A 65 -6.73 1.22 -14.64
N ILE A 66 -6.25 2.14 -13.81
CA ILE A 66 -5.42 1.87 -12.65
C ILE A 66 -6.31 2.11 -11.44
N VAL A 67 -6.31 1.17 -10.50
CA VAL A 67 -6.93 1.31 -9.19
C VAL A 67 -5.85 1.12 -8.15
N LEU A 68 -5.75 2.04 -7.19
CA LEU A 68 -4.95 1.86 -5.99
C LEU A 68 -5.88 1.59 -4.82
N LEU A 69 -5.51 0.59 -4.03
CA LEU A 69 -6.20 0.20 -2.81
C LEU A 69 -5.33 0.56 -1.61
N ASP A 70 -5.96 0.89 -0.48
CA ASP A 70 -5.25 0.95 0.80
C ASP A 70 -5.08 -0.43 1.44
N GLN A 71 -4.51 -0.46 2.64
CA GLN A 71 -4.27 -1.67 3.43
C GLN A 71 -5.55 -2.44 3.79
N ASP A 72 -6.70 -1.76 3.82
CA ASP A 72 -8.02 -2.36 4.07
C ASP A 72 -8.72 -2.83 2.78
N LEU A 73 -8.00 -2.80 1.65
CA LEU A 73 -8.47 -3.14 0.31
C LEU A 73 -9.55 -2.19 -0.23
N MET A 74 -9.64 -0.98 0.32
CA MET A 74 -10.61 0.02 -0.14
C MET A 74 -10.03 0.86 -1.29
N PRO A 75 -10.80 1.13 -2.36
CA PRO A 75 -10.32 1.96 -3.47
C PRO A 75 -10.04 3.40 -3.04
N ARG A 76 -8.81 3.88 -3.26
CA ARG A 76 -8.38 5.26 -2.93
C ARG A 76 -8.08 6.11 -4.15
N TYR A 77 -7.70 5.48 -5.26
CA TYR A 77 -7.45 6.15 -6.52
C TYR A 77 -7.95 5.28 -7.68
N GLN A 78 -8.63 5.88 -8.66
CA GLN A 78 -9.03 5.22 -9.90
C GLN A 78 -8.85 6.19 -11.07
N PHE A 79 -8.10 5.78 -12.09
CA PHE A 79 -7.84 6.62 -13.26
C PHE A 79 -7.81 5.79 -14.54
N ALA A 80 -8.39 6.33 -15.62
CA ALA A 80 -8.34 5.74 -16.96
C ALA A 80 -7.34 6.48 -17.84
N TYR A 81 -6.36 5.77 -18.40
CA TYR A 81 -5.38 6.39 -19.30
C TYR A 81 -5.71 6.14 -20.78
N SER A 82 -5.57 7.21 -21.56
CA SER A 82 -6.11 7.28 -22.93
C SER A 82 -5.20 6.67 -24.01
N GLY A 83 -3.91 6.45 -23.68
CA GLY A 83 -2.87 6.06 -24.64
C GLY A 83 -2.57 4.56 -24.73
N GLY A 84 -1.52 4.24 -25.49
CA GLY A 84 -0.84 2.93 -25.44
C GLY A 84 0.04 2.76 -24.20
N SER A 85 0.45 3.89 -23.61
CA SER A 85 1.24 4.02 -22.38
C SER A 85 0.77 5.26 -21.62
N LEU A 86 1.12 5.35 -20.33
CA LEU A 86 0.97 6.58 -19.56
C LEU A 86 1.88 7.67 -20.13
N ASN A 87 1.38 8.89 -20.23
CA ASN A 87 2.19 10.07 -20.50
C ASN A 87 2.80 10.63 -19.19
N ASN A 88 3.77 11.55 -19.30
CA ASN A 88 4.48 12.06 -18.12
C ASN A 88 3.57 12.72 -17.08
N GLY A 89 2.47 13.37 -17.50
CA GLY A 89 1.51 13.95 -16.58
C GLY A 89 0.72 12.89 -15.82
N GLU A 90 0.24 11.86 -16.52
CA GLU A 90 -0.46 10.72 -15.92
C GLU A 90 0.46 9.94 -14.96
N VAL A 91 1.74 9.77 -15.33
CA VAL A 91 2.74 9.17 -14.43
C VAL A 91 2.91 9.99 -13.16
N GLN A 92 3.00 11.31 -13.27
CA GLN A 92 3.17 12.17 -12.10
C GLN A 92 1.95 12.11 -11.17
N GLU A 93 0.74 12.10 -11.73
CA GLU A 93 -0.50 11.98 -10.96
C GLU A 93 -0.55 10.65 -10.21
N LEU A 94 -0.23 9.55 -10.89
CA LEU A 94 -0.14 8.23 -10.29
C LEU A 94 0.90 8.18 -9.16
N LEU A 95 2.08 8.73 -9.39
CA LEU A 95 3.14 8.78 -8.37
C LEU A 95 2.70 9.57 -7.12
N ASN A 96 2.02 10.69 -7.31
CA ASN A 96 1.49 11.47 -6.18
C ASN A 96 0.42 10.69 -5.39
N ALA A 97 -0.45 9.94 -6.07
CA ALA A 97 -1.45 9.11 -5.42
C ALA A 97 -0.83 7.93 -4.65
N ILE A 98 0.25 7.33 -5.19
CA ILE A 98 1.03 6.30 -4.50
C ILE A 98 1.69 6.88 -3.25
N GLU A 99 2.31 8.07 -3.35
CA GLU A 99 2.96 8.71 -2.19
C GLU A 99 1.96 8.98 -1.06
N LEU A 100 0.77 9.50 -1.39
CA LEU A 100 -0.29 9.73 -0.40
C LEU A 100 -0.67 8.43 0.33
N LEU A 101 -0.81 7.32 -0.40
CA LEU A 101 -1.11 6.02 0.17
C LEU A 101 0.01 5.48 1.07
N ILE A 102 1.26 5.70 0.68
CA ILE A 102 2.42 5.32 1.48
C ILE A 102 2.45 6.14 2.77
N ASP A 103 2.20 7.45 2.69
CA ASP A 103 2.18 8.34 3.85
C ASP A 103 1.05 7.95 4.82
N GLU A 104 -0.15 7.65 4.30
CA GLU A 104 -1.29 7.17 5.12
C GLU A 104 -1.04 5.80 5.74
N ALA A 105 -0.31 4.91 5.06
CA ALA A 105 0.08 3.61 5.59
C ALA A 105 1.32 3.68 6.49
N SER A 106 2.00 4.84 6.54
CA SER A 106 3.20 5.00 7.34
C SER A 106 2.81 5.07 8.80
N VAL A 107 3.28 4.09 9.56
CA VAL A 107 3.18 4.12 11.01
C VAL A 107 4.24 5.08 11.53
N MET A 108 3.80 6.18 12.13
CA MET A 108 4.71 7.10 12.80
C MET A 108 5.17 6.43 14.11
N LEU A 109 6.46 6.07 14.19
CA LEU A 109 6.99 5.41 15.40
C LEU A 109 6.73 6.29 16.63
N GLY A 110 6.09 5.71 17.64
CA GLY A 110 5.67 6.40 18.86
C GLY A 110 4.33 7.14 18.79
N ASP A 111 3.63 7.16 17.64
CA ASP A 111 2.21 7.54 17.55
C ASP A 111 1.38 6.34 17.98
N LEU A 112 0.78 6.42 19.16
CA LEU A 112 0.13 5.28 19.82
C LEU A 112 -1.39 5.43 19.85
N ASN A 113 -1.91 6.52 19.28
CA ASN A 113 -3.35 6.74 19.11
C ASN A 113 -3.75 6.97 17.65
N ASP A 114 -2.83 6.79 16.70
CA ASP A 114 -3.00 6.93 15.26
C ASP A 114 -3.53 8.31 14.84
N ASP A 115 -3.19 9.37 15.60
CA ASP A 115 -3.65 10.74 15.31
C ASP A 115 -2.65 11.56 14.47
N GLN A 116 -1.51 10.95 14.13
CA GLN A 116 -0.40 11.52 13.35
C GLN A 116 0.33 12.68 14.05
N ASN A 117 0.16 12.84 15.37
CA ASN A 117 0.87 13.85 16.16
C ASN A 117 1.50 13.26 17.42
N LEU A 118 2.83 13.18 17.45
CA LEU A 118 3.55 12.86 18.67
C LEU A 118 3.33 13.93 19.75
N ASN A 119 2.65 13.56 20.82
CA ASN A 119 2.35 14.46 21.92
C ASN A 119 2.22 13.72 23.27
N VAL A 120 1.74 14.43 24.29
CA VAL A 120 1.60 13.88 25.65
C VAL A 120 0.62 12.70 25.74
N LEU A 121 -0.32 12.59 24.81
CA LEU A 121 -1.27 11.49 24.76
C LEU A 121 -0.57 10.16 24.42
N ASP A 122 0.38 10.16 23.49
CA ASP A 122 1.19 8.98 23.18
C ASP A 122 2.03 8.55 24.39
N ILE A 123 2.62 9.52 25.10
CA ILE A 123 3.36 9.24 26.35
C ILE A 123 2.45 8.55 27.38
N ILE A 124 1.21 8.99 27.52
CA ILE A 124 0.26 8.38 28.47
C ILE A 124 -0.01 6.93 28.09
N ILE A 125 -0.22 6.64 26.81
CA ILE A 125 -0.46 5.28 26.32
C ILE A 125 0.80 4.41 26.52
N LEU A 126 1.99 4.95 26.22
CA LEU A 126 3.26 4.25 26.43
C LEU A 126 3.53 3.92 27.90
N VAL A 127 3.20 4.85 28.80
CA VAL A 127 3.25 4.61 30.26
C VAL A 127 2.30 3.50 30.65
N ASP A 128 1.05 3.52 30.17
CA ASP A 128 0.06 2.49 30.49
C ASP A 128 0.50 1.10 29.99
N MET A 129 1.07 1.02 28.78
CA MET A 129 1.71 -0.19 28.25
C MET A 129 2.85 -0.68 29.12
N SER A 130 3.77 0.21 29.53
CA SER A 130 4.92 -0.14 30.38
C SER A 130 4.52 -0.69 31.76
N LEU A 131 3.32 -0.33 32.23
CA LEU A 131 2.74 -0.79 33.48
C LEU A 131 1.83 -2.02 33.31
N GLY A 132 1.63 -2.49 32.08
CA GLY A 132 0.74 -3.62 31.76
C GLY A 132 -0.74 -3.28 31.90
N GLY A 133 -1.12 -2.00 31.78
CA GLY A 133 -2.50 -1.53 31.83
C GLY A 133 -3.28 -1.72 30.53
N THR A 134 -2.56 -1.81 29.39
CA THR A 134 -3.12 -2.08 28.05
C THR A 134 -2.24 -3.06 27.27
N GLU A 135 -2.72 -3.51 26.11
CA GLU A 135 -1.97 -4.40 25.21
C GLU A 135 -0.71 -3.72 24.68
N ILE A 136 0.36 -4.49 24.51
CA ILE A 136 1.64 -4.02 23.99
C ILE A 136 1.54 -3.78 22.49
N ASP A 137 1.82 -2.55 22.07
CA ASP A 137 2.07 -2.17 20.68
C ASP A 137 3.57 -1.90 20.47
N LEU A 138 4.19 -2.64 19.55
CA LEU A 138 5.61 -2.50 19.23
C LEU A 138 5.96 -1.14 18.60
N ASN A 139 4.98 -0.33 18.19
CA ASN A 139 5.22 1.07 17.85
C ASN A 139 5.71 1.89 19.05
N GLY A 140 5.49 1.40 20.27
CA GLY A 140 6.03 1.96 21.51
C GLY A 140 7.46 1.50 21.86
N ASP A 141 8.05 0.56 21.12
CA ASP A 141 9.43 0.10 21.30
C ASP A 141 10.39 1.01 20.51
N ILE A 142 10.62 2.22 21.06
CA ILE A 142 11.32 3.31 20.38
C ILE A 142 12.79 2.98 20.14
N ASN A 143 13.41 2.15 20.99
CA ASN A 143 14.80 1.72 20.81
C ASN A 143 14.94 0.36 20.10
N SER A 144 13.83 -0.31 19.78
CA SER A 144 13.77 -1.62 19.13
C SER A 144 14.53 -2.72 19.89
N ASP A 145 14.53 -2.69 21.23
CA ASP A 145 15.16 -3.71 22.07
C ASP A 145 14.23 -4.89 22.40
N GLY A 146 12.98 -4.81 21.94
CA GLY A 146 11.95 -5.84 22.11
C GLY A 146 11.14 -5.70 23.40
N GLY A 147 11.33 -4.65 24.20
CA GLY A 147 10.61 -4.46 25.46
C GLY A 147 10.22 -3.02 25.76
N ILE A 148 8.93 -2.78 25.94
CA ILE A 148 8.41 -1.46 26.35
C ILE A 148 8.72 -1.15 27.81
N ASN A 149 9.53 -0.12 28.05
CA ASN A 149 9.93 0.29 29.37
C ASN A 149 10.19 1.82 29.48
N VAL A 150 10.76 2.25 30.60
CA VAL A 150 11.03 3.67 30.87
C VAL A 150 12.00 4.31 29.87
N LEU A 151 12.86 3.52 29.22
CA LEU A 151 13.77 4.02 28.20
C LEU A 151 13.00 4.50 26.96
N ASP A 152 11.99 3.77 26.51
CA ASP A 152 11.15 4.16 25.38
C ASP A 152 10.40 5.46 25.65
N ILE A 153 9.89 5.62 26.87
CA ILE A 153 9.20 6.85 27.31
C ILE A 153 10.14 8.05 27.21
N VAL A 154 11.38 7.91 27.69
CA VAL A 154 12.37 9.00 27.61
C VAL A 154 12.72 9.33 26.16
N LEU A 155 12.84 8.31 25.29
CA LEU A 155 13.12 8.53 23.87
C LEU A 155 11.95 9.21 23.16
N LEU A 156 10.71 8.83 23.45
CA LEU A 156 9.52 9.49 22.91
C LEU A 156 9.42 10.95 23.36
N VAL A 157 9.72 11.24 24.63
CA VAL A 157 9.81 12.63 25.13
C VAL A 157 10.86 13.43 24.35
N ASN A 158 12.03 12.84 24.09
CA ASN A 158 13.09 13.49 23.31
C ASN A 158 12.66 13.77 21.87
N LEU A 159 11.92 12.85 21.24
CA LEU A 159 11.33 13.06 19.91
C LEU A 159 10.34 14.23 19.91
N ILE A 160 9.44 14.28 20.90
CA ILE A 160 8.43 15.36 21.04
C ILE A 160 9.08 16.72 21.29
N LEU A 161 10.18 16.75 22.05
CA LEU A 161 10.87 18.00 22.41
C LEU A 161 11.96 18.41 21.41
N GLU A 162 12.27 17.56 20.43
CA GLU A 162 13.40 17.72 19.49
C GLU A 162 14.77 17.90 20.20
N THR A 163 15.02 17.16 21.30
CA THR A 163 16.22 17.31 22.15
C THR A 163 17.00 16.04 22.37
#